data_AF-A0A7W9BUF3-F1
#
_entry.id   AF-A0A7W9BUF3-F1
#
_cell.length_a   1.000
_cell.length_b   1.000
_cell.length_c   1.000
_cell.angle_alpha   90.00
_cell.angle_beta   90.00
_cell.angle_gamma   90.00
#
_symmetry.space_group_name_H-M   'P 1'
#
loop_
_entity.id
_entity.type
_entity.pdbx_description
1 polymer ?
#
loop_
_entity_poly.entity_id
_entity_poly.type
_entity_poly.pdbx_seq_one_letter_code
_entity_poly.pdbx_strand_id
1 'polypeptide(L)'
;MAMLAIRLLVALTACFASTSVLAECRVGALDAFPERARIHVPVSPSAGAMPLVILLHGSTSTGAEMLRESQLAGTADRHGFIVVAPDGGIAAGRGYVWNIPGVATVTGAMPAKDARDDTAYLTGLIDRMVATGCADRSRVYATGLSGGGRMVSWLGCVDPRRFAAIAPVVGLRAGRPLGSDPRRVDPATCRPRAALPVLAFSGDADTTNPIAGGGAPYWQYPQTAALQRWATLNGCTEPYARDVGKGVYEQGYARCRGGATVAARVMRGGKHSWSVVDNEAMWAFLAQHRR
;
A
#
# COMPACT_ATOMS: atom_id res chain seq x y z
N MET A 1 -75.10 1.13 -30.04
CA MET A 1 -74.09 0.25 -29.42
C MET A 1 -72.71 0.75 -29.80
N ALA A 2 -71.86 0.94 -28.78
CA ALA A 2 -70.40 1.02 -28.77
C ALA A 2 -69.67 2.18 -29.50
N MET A 3 -69.05 3.01 -28.65
CA MET A 3 -67.98 3.99 -28.85
C MET A 3 -66.74 3.46 -29.59
N LEU A 4 -65.99 4.35 -30.23
CA LEU A 4 -64.52 4.28 -30.17
C LEU A 4 -63.88 5.67 -30.31
N ALA A 5 -63.44 6.22 -29.18
CA ALA A 5 -62.64 7.44 -29.11
C ALA A 5 -61.16 7.05 -29.00
N ILE A 6 -60.36 7.37 -30.01
CA ILE A 6 -58.91 7.15 -30.02
C ILE A 6 -58.26 8.28 -29.22
N ARG A 7 -57.74 7.97 -28.03
CA ARG A 7 -56.90 8.88 -27.24
C ARG A 7 -55.44 8.65 -27.59
N LEU A 8 -54.81 9.65 -28.20
CA LEU A 8 -53.39 9.69 -28.49
C LEU A 8 -52.62 9.99 -27.18
N LEU A 9 -51.89 9.01 -26.65
CA LEU A 9 -51.00 9.20 -25.50
C LEU A 9 -49.63 9.67 -26.01
N VAL A 10 -49.27 10.93 -25.74
CA VAL A 10 -47.90 11.42 -25.91
C VAL A 10 -47.12 11.07 -24.65
N ALA A 11 -46.22 10.09 -24.76
CA ALA A 11 -45.29 9.75 -23.69
C ALA A 11 -44.15 10.80 -23.67
N LEU A 12 -44.17 11.72 -22.70
CA LEU A 12 -43.02 12.56 -22.39
C LEU A 12 -41.95 11.71 -21.69
N THR A 13 -40.94 11.29 -22.44
CA THR A 13 -39.73 10.68 -21.88
C THR A 13 -38.89 11.79 -21.25
N ALA A 14 -39.01 11.97 -19.94
CA ALA A 14 -38.15 12.88 -19.19
C ALA A 14 -36.72 12.32 -19.15
N CYS A 15 -35.82 12.91 -19.93
CA CYS A 15 -34.40 12.61 -19.91
C CYS A 15 -33.80 13.26 -18.65
N PHE A 16 -33.76 12.53 -17.53
CA PHE A 16 -33.01 12.95 -16.35
C PHE A 16 -31.51 12.83 -16.67
N ALA A 17 -30.91 13.90 -17.18
CA ALA A 17 -29.48 14.06 -17.13
C ALA A 17 -29.08 14.16 -15.66
N SER A 18 -28.63 13.06 -15.06
CA SER A 18 -27.97 13.11 -13.76
C SER A 18 -26.69 13.91 -13.93
N THR A 19 -26.74 15.19 -13.57
CA THR A 19 -25.54 15.97 -13.28
C THR A 19 -24.88 15.29 -12.09
N SER A 20 -23.91 14.41 -12.38
CA SER A 20 -22.99 13.93 -11.38
C SER A 20 -22.19 15.14 -10.90
N VAL A 21 -22.71 15.81 -9.87
CA VAL A 21 -21.94 16.78 -9.09
C VAL A 21 -20.73 16.00 -8.60
N LEU A 22 -19.56 16.27 -9.17
CA LEU A 22 -18.32 15.75 -8.63
C LEU A 22 -18.32 16.15 -7.17
N ALA A 23 -18.26 15.16 -6.26
CA ALA A 23 -18.13 15.45 -4.85
C ALA A 23 -16.86 16.30 -4.68
N GLU A 24 -17.04 17.59 -4.42
CA GLU A 24 -15.92 18.50 -4.23
C GLU A 24 -15.07 17.98 -3.07
N CYS A 25 -13.76 17.92 -3.27
CA CYS A 25 -12.85 17.52 -2.21
C CYS A 25 -12.98 18.51 -1.04
N ARG A 26 -13.53 18.04 0.09
CA ARG A 26 -13.66 18.83 1.32
C ARG A 26 -12.33 18.86 2.06
N VAL A 27 -11.40 19.70 1.59
CA VAL A 27 -10.04 19.82 2.17
C VAL A 27 -10.09 20.17 3.66
N GLY A 28 -11.00 21.05 4.11
CA GLY A 28 -11.17 21.36 5.53
C GLY A 28 -11.67 20.18 6.38
N ALA A 29 -12.23 19.13 5.77
CA ALA A 29 -12.55 17.89 6.49
C ALA A 29 -11.30 17.02 6.73
N LEU A 30 -10.16 17.34 6.10
CA LEU A 30 -8.87 16.67 6.35
C LEU A 30 -8.26 17.04 7.71
N ASP A 31 -8.72 18.13 8.34
CA ASP A 31 -8.28 18.53 9.67
C ASP A 31 -8.90 17.67 10.79
N ALA A 32 -9.99 16.97 10.50
CA ALA A 32 -10.68 16.07 11.44
C ALA A 32 -10.08 14.65 11.50
N PHE A 33 -8.91 14.45 10.86
CA PHE A 33 -8.23 13.16 10.84
C PHE A 33 -7.56 12.87 12.19
N PRO A 34 -7.37 11.60 12.55
CA PRO A 34 -6.85 11.22 13.86
C PRO A 34 -5.57 12.00 14.18
N GLU A 35 -5.42 12.44 15.44
CA GLU A 35 -4.40 13.38 15.95
C GLU A 35 -2.93 13.06 15.63
N ARG A 36 -2.67 11.90 15.02
CA ARG A 36 -1.36 11.35 14.69
C ARG A 36 -1.19 10.99 13.20
N ALA A 37 -2.00 11.58 12.32
CA ALA A 37 -1.82 11.48 10.87
C ALA A 37 -1.32 12.82 10.29
N ARG A 38 -0.32 12.74 9.41
CA ARG A 38 0.07 13.85 8.53
C ARG A 38 -0.53 13.62 7.15
N ILE A 39 -1.13 14.66 6.59
CA ILE A 39 -1.75 14.61 5.27
C ILE A 39 -1.05 15.65 4.39
N HIS A 40 -0.53 15.22 3.26
CA HIS A 40 -0.03 16.09 2.21
C HIS A 40 -1.04 16.11 1.08
N VAL A 41 -1.61 17.29 0.82
CA VAL A 41 -2.44 17.57 -0.35
C VAL A 41 -1.54 18.21 -1.40
N PRO A 42 -1.56 17.76 -2.66
CA PRO A 42 -0.67 18.30 -3.68
C PRO A 42 -0.95 19.79 -3.94
N VAL A 43 0.08 20.57 -4.27
CA VAL A 43 -0.01 22.05 -4.46
C VAL A 43 -1.05 22.51 -5.48
N SER A 44 -1.43 21.67 -6.43
CA SER A 44 -2.48 21.93 -7.42
C SER A 44 -3.49 20.78 -7.40
N PRO A 45 -4.35 20.70 -6.37
CA PRO A 45 -5.26 19.58 -6.21
C PRO A 45 -6.32 19.62 -7.32
N SER A 46 -6.67 18.43 -7.82
CA SER A 46 -7.80 18.31 -8.74
C SER A 46 -9.12 18.65 -8.02
N ALA A 47 -10.09 19.18 -8.76
CA ALA A 47 -11.41 19.49 -8.20
C ALA A 47 -12.19 18.25 -7.72
N GLY A 48 -11.83 17.05 -8.20
CA GLY A 48 -12.43 15.78 -7.83
C GLY A 48 -11.50 14.84 -7.07
N ALA A 49 -11.97 13.61 -6.85
CA ALA A 49 -11.24 12.58 -6.12
C ALA A 49 -9.87 12.26 -6.73
N MET A 50 -8.83 12.33 -5.91
CA MET A 50 -7.43 12.11 -6.27
C MET A 50 -6.95 10.71 -5.86
N PRO A 51 -5.87 10.18 -6.47
CA PRO A 51 -5.20 9.00 -5.94
C PRO A 51 -4.74 9.24 -4.49
N LEU A 52 -4.73 8.17 -3.71
CA LEU A 52 -4.32 8.19 -2.30
C LEU A 52 -3.17 7.20 -2.08
N VAL A 53 -2.09 7.67 -1.50
CA VAL A 53 -0.96 6.84 -1.05
C VAL A 53 -0.88 6.88 0.47
N ILE A 54 -1.05 5.73 1.12
CA ILE A 54 -0.75 5.56 2.54
C ILE A 54 0.76 5.28 2.69
N LEU A 55 1.47 6.16 3.39
CA LEU A 55 2.92 6.10 3.61
C LEU A 55 3.21 5.69 5.07
N LEU A 56 3.72 4.48 5.27
CA LEU A 56 3.96 3.92 6.61
C LEU A 56 5.43 4.03 7.01
N HIS A 57 5.68 4.60 8.19
CA HIS A 57 7.02 4.80 8.72
C HIS A 57 7.72 3.50 9.16
N GLY A 58 9.06 3.54 9.20
CA GLY A 58 9.89 2.49 9.80
C GLY A 58 9.75 2.41 11.31
N SER A 59 10.18 1.30 11.91
CA SER A 59 10.09 1.13 13.37
C SER A 59 10.88 2.22 14.12
N THR A 60 10.36 2.67 15.27
CA THR A 60 10.91 3.74 16.12
C THR A 60 10.87 5.15 15.50
N SER A 61 10.07 5.35 14.46
CA SER A 61 9.88 6.63 13.76
C SER A 61 8.41 7.09 13.83
N THR A 62 8.08 8.15 13.11
CA THR A 62 6.74 8.76 13.02
C THR A 62 6.34 8.95 11.56
N GLY A 63 5.04 9.08 11.28
CA GLY A 63 4.53 9.44 9.96
C GLY A 63 5.08 10.79 9.49
N ALA A 64 5.27 11.75 10.40
CA ALA A 64 5.87 13.04 10.07
C ALA A 64 7.34 12.93 9.62
N GLU A 65 8.15 12.12 10.31
CA GLU A 65 9.52 11.81 9.90
C GLU A 65 9.53 11.11 8.54
N MET A 66 8.70 10.08 8.35
CA MET A 66 8.67 9.34 7.09
C MET A 66 8.23 10.22 5.90
N LEU A 67 7.26 11.12 6.10
CA LEU A 67 6.85 12.05 5.05
C LEU A 67 8.01 12.97 4.62
N ARG A 68 8.81 13.45 5.59
CA ARG A 68 10.01 14.24 5.31
C ARG A 68 11.10 13.40 4.65
N GLU A 69 11.45 12.26 5.21
CA GLU A 69 12.57 11.42 4.73
C GLU A 69 12.30 10.83 3.34
N SER A 70 11.05 10.44 3.07
CA SER A 70 10.68 9.82 1.79
C SER A 70 10.74 10.78 0.62
N GLN A 71 10.60 12.09 0.85
CA GLN A 71 10.41 13.11 -0.20
C GLN A 71 9.20 12.80 -1.12
N LEU A 72 8.26 11.98 -0.66
CA LEU A 72 7.12 11.56 -1.47
C LEU A 72 6.12 12.71 -1.71
N ALA A 73 6.08 13.69 -0.80
CA ALA A 73 5.31 14.94 -0.95
C ALA A 73 5.62 15.66 -2.27
N GLY A 74 6.90 15.81 -2.63
CA GLY A 74 7.29 16.45 -3.89
C GLY A 74 6.90 15.64 -5.12
N THR A 75 6.80 14.31 -5.00
CA THR A 75 6.27 13.45 -6.07
C THR A 75 4.75 13.61 -6.18
N ALA A 76 4.07 13.70 -5.04
CA ALA A 76 2.64 14.01 -4.96
C ALA A 76 2.31 15.35 -5.63
N ASP A 77 3.11 16.39 -5.40
CA ASP A 77 2.94 17.71 -6.02
C ASP A 77 3.04 17.65 -7.55
N ARG A 78 4.00 16.88 -8.07
CA ARG A 78 4.18 16.72 -9.53
C ARG A 78 3.07 15.93 -10.20
N HIS A 79 2.46 14.98 -9.49
CA HIS A 79 1.56 13.98 -10.08
C HIS A 79 0.11 14.03 -9.60
N GLY A 80 -0.20 14.94 -8.67
CA GLY A 80 -1.56 15.18 -8.20
C GLY A 80 -2.15 14.01 -7.39
N PHE A 81 -1.45 13.53 -6.37
CA PHE A 81 -1.97 12.54 -5.43
C PHE A 81 -1.81 12.96 -3.97
N ILE A 82 -2.69 12.46 -3.10
CA ILE A 82 -2.65 12.70 -1.66
C ILE A 82 -1.71 11.69 -1.01
N VAL A 83 -0.88 12.15 -0.07
CA VAL A 83 -0.12 11.26 0.83
C VAL A 83 -0.70 11.37 2.24
N VAL A 84 -0.99 10.23 2.86
CA VAL A 84 -1.34 10.16 4.27
C VAL A 84 -0.28 9.34 5.00
N ALA A 85 0.39 9.96 5.96
CA ALA A 85 1.46 9.38 6.76
C ALA A 85 1.06 9.34 8.24
N PRO A 86 0.43 8.24 8.71
CA PRO A 86 0.03 8.06 10.10
C PRO A 86 1.15 7.47 10.98
N ASP A 87 1.04 7.67 12.29
CA ASP A 87 1.85 6.98 13.30
C ASP A 87 1.30 5.59 13.64
N GLY A 88 2.19 4.66 13.96
CA GLY A 88 1.90 3.34 14.50
C GLY A 88 1.31 3.36 15.91
N GLY A 89 0.71 2.24 16.33
CA GLY A 89 -0.08 2.17 17.56
C GLY A 89 0.69 1.94 18.84
N ILE A 90 1.96 1.51 18.74
CA ILE A 90 2.77 1.07 19.87
C ILE A 90 3.96 2.01 20.02
N ALA A 91 4.08 2.69 21.16
CA ALA A 91 5.23 3.55 21.45
C ALA A 91 6.51 2.71 21.57
N ALA A 92 7.58 3.15 20.91
CA ALA A 92 8.89 2.48 20.93
C ALA A 92 10.01 3.44 20.54
N GLY A 93 11.03 3.55 21.39
CA GLY A 93 12.14 4.49 21.19
C GLY A 93 11.61 5.92 21.11
N ARG A 94 12.02 6.66 20.07
CA ARG A 94 11.58 8.05 19.83
C ARG A 94 10.25 8.18 19.08
N GLY A 95 9.62 7.07 18.73
CA GLY A 95 8.43 7.07 17.89
C GLY A 95 7.59 5.83 18.13
N TYR A 96 7.20 5.15 17.04
CA TYR A 96 6.23 4.07 17.10
C TYR A 96 6.66 2.83 16.32
N VAL A 97 5.99 1.72 16.61
CA VAL A 97 5.99 0.51 15.78
C VAL A 97 4.57 0.10 15.45
N TRP A 98 4.43 -0.62 14.33
CA TRP A 98 3.16 -1.15 13.86
C TRP A 98 2.81 -2.45 14.61
N ASN A 99 1.55 -2.56 15.04
CA ASN A 99 0.97 -3.81 15.51
C ASN A 99 0.67 -4.71 14.31
N ILE A 100 1.60 -5.60 13.98
CA ILE A 100 1.43 -6.61 12.92
C ILE A 100 1.03 -7.94 13.59
N PRO A 101 -0.20 -8.44 13.38
CA PRO A 101 -0.69 -9.63 14.06
C PRO A 101 0.21 -10.86 13.90
N GLY A 102 0.64 -11.44 15.02
CA GLY A 102 1.48 -12.65 15.03
C GLY A 102 2.93 -12.41 14.64
N VAL A 103 3.41 -11.17 14.65
CA VAL A 103 4.81 -10.82 14.38
C VAL A 103 5.36 -10.02 15.55
N ALA A 104 6.55 -10.40 16.03
CA ALA A 104 7.25 -9.64 17.06
C ALA A 104 7.62 -8.23 16.56
N THR A 105 7.64 -7.26 17.46
CA THR A 105 8.14 -5.93 17.16
C THR A 105 9.68 -5.92 17.12
N VAL A 106 10.29 -4.77 16.81
CA VAL A 106 11.76 -4.64 16.81
C VAL A 106 12.39 -4.76 18.20
N THR A 107 11.59 -4.71 19.28
CA THR A 107 12.06 -4.98 20.64
C THR A 107 12.17 -6.48 20.95
N GLY A 108 11.77 -7.34 20.01
CA GLY A 108 11.72 -8.79 20.19
C GLY A 108 10.45 -9.29 20.88
N ALA A 109 9.64 -8.39 21.44
CA ALA A 109 8.37 -8.75 22.09
C ALA A 109 7.20 -8.73 21.10
N MET A 110 6.23 -9.62 21.33
CA MET A 110 4.92 -9.53 20.70
C MET A 110 4.18 -8.27 21.16
N PRO A 111 3.38 -7.63 20.28
CA PRO A 111 2.44 -6.60 20.71
C PRO A 111 1.59 -7.05 21.90
N ALA A 112 1.35 -6.14 22.85
CA ALA A 112 0.47 -6.38 23.98
C ALA A 112 -0.97 -6.65 23.49
N LYS A 113 -1.76 -7.40 24.29
CA LYS A 113 -3.13 -7.78 23.91
C LYS A 113 -4.07 -6.57 23.72
N ASP A 114 -3.80 -5.48 24.42
CA ASP A 114 -4.51 -4.21 24.40
C ASP A 114 -3.88 -3.17 23.45
N ALA A 115 -2.81 -3.54 22.71
CA ALA A 115 -2.23 -2.67 21.71
C ALA A 115 -3.27 -2.34 20.62
N ARG A 116 -3.27 -1.09 20.14
CA ARG A 116 -4.16 -0.63 19.07
C ARG A 116 -4.11 -1.58 17.87
N ASP A 117 -5.28 -1.93 17.34
CA ASP A 117 -5.36 -2.63 16.06
C ASP A 117 -5.01 -1.66 14.92
N ASP A 118 -3.75 -1.71 14.48
CA ASP A 118 -3.27 -0.87 13.38
C ASP A 118 -3.88 -1.28 12.02
N THR A 119 -4.39 -2.51 11.87
CA THR A 119 -5.12 -2.91 10.66
C THR A 119 -6.43 -2.15 10.59
N ALA A 120 -7.24 -2.22 11.64
CA ALA A 120 -8.54 -1.53 11.72
C ALA A 120 -8.38 0.00 11.64
N TYR A 121 -7.35 0.54 12.30
CA TYR A 121 -7.03 1.96 12.23
C TYR A 121 -6.72 2.42 10.80
N LEU A 122 -5.85 1.72 10.07
CA LEU A 122 -5.44 2.10 8.71
C LEU A 122 -6.58 1.92 7.70
N THR A 123 -7.39 0.86 7.80
CA THR A 123 -8.56 0.69 6.92
C THR A 123 -9.62 1.74 7.18
N GLY A 124 -9.87 2.08 8.46
CA GLY A 124 -10.78 3.15 8.84
C GLY A 124 -10.28 4.53 8.41
N LEU A 125 -8.96 4.75 8.40
CA LEU A 125 -8.34 5.96 7.89
C LEU A 125 -8.60 6.13 6.38
N ILE A 126 -8.42 5.06 5.59
CA ILE A 126 -8.74 5.05 4.15
C ILE A 126 -10.22 5.36 3.93
N ASP A 127 -11.12 4.73 4.69
CA ASP A 127 -12.56 4.94 4.53
C ASP A 127 -12.95 6.39 4.82
N ARG A 128 -12.36 7.03 5.83
CA ARG A 128 -12.53 8.46 6.10
C ARG A 128 -12.00 9.32 4.95
N MET A 129 -10.81 9.03 4.42
CA MET A 129 -10.24 9.77 3.28
C MET A 129 -11.14 9.70 2.04
N VAL A 130 -11.78 8.57 1.79
CA VAL A 130 -12.71 8.42 0.67
C VAL A 130 -14.03 9.16 0.96
N ALA A 131 -14.52 9.12 2.21
CA ALA A 131 -15.76 9.79 2.60
C ALA A 131 -15.69 11.33 2.52
N THR A 132 -14.50 11.93 2.54
CA THR A 132 -14.35 13.39 2.33
C THR A 132 -14.65 13.83 0.90
N GLY A 133 -14.64 12.89 -0.06
CA GLY A 133 -14.67 13.17 -1.51
C GLY A 133 -13.29 13.41 -2.12
N CYS A 134 -12.23 13.49 -1.30
CA CYS A 134 -10.88 13.81 -1.78
C CYS A 134 -10.10 12.60 -2.31
N ALA A 135 -10.37 11.38 -1.81
CA ALA A 135 -9.66 10.18 -2.25
C ALA A 135 -10.53 9.30 -3.16
N ASP A 136 -9.97 8.94 -4.31
CA ASP A 136 -10.57 8.01 -5.26
C ASP A 136 -10.38 6.58 -4.75
N ARG A 137 -11.50 5.95 -4.39
CA ARG A 137 -11.52 4.57 -3.87
C ARG A 137 -10.83 3.60 -4.83
N SER A 138 -10.90 3.81 -6.15
CA SER A 138 -10.30 2.90 -7.15
C SER A 138 -8.77 3.05 -7.26
N ARG A 139 -8.20 4.13 -6.71
CA ARG A 139 -6.78 4.50 -6.76
C ARG A 139 -6.18 4.70 -5.36
N VAL A 140 -6.36 3.70 -4.50
CA VAL A 140 -5.75 3.64 -3.17
C VAL A 140 -4.53 2.73 -3.22
N TYR A 141 -3.40 3.23 -2.74
CA TYR A 141 -2.11 2.53 -2.70
C TYR A 141 -1.51 2.58 -1.31
N ALA A 142 -0.56 1.69 -1.04
CA ALA A 142 0.22 1.74 0.19
C ALA A 142 1.70 1.47 -0.06
N THR A 143 2.55 2.22 0.62
CA THR A 143 4.02 2.09 0.63
C THR A 143 4.54 2.35 2.04
N GLY A 144 5.77 1.96 2.32
CA GLY A 144 6.34 2.17 3.64
C GLY A 144 7.67 1.46 3.85
N LEU A 145 8.45 1.99 4.79
CA LEU A 145 9.81 1.56 5.08
C LEU A 145 9.83 0.48 6.17
N SER A 146 10.60 -0.59 6.02
CA SER A 146 10.94 -1.54 7.08
C SER A 146 9.71 -2.10 7.81
N GLY A 147 9.48 -1.71 9.07
CA GLY A 147 8.26 -2.03 9.81
C GLY A 147 6.97 -1.59 9.09
N GLY A 148 6.98 -0.40 8.48
CA GLY A 148 5.91 0.08 7.61
C GLY A 148 5.76 -0.78 6.37
N GLY A 149 6.86 -1.19 5.73
CA GLY A 149 6.83 -2.11 4.58
C GLY A 149 6.26 -3.50 4.93
N ARG A 150 6.55 -4.01 6.14
CA ARG A 150 5.92 -5.22 6.67
C ARG A 150 4.43 -5.02 6.90
N MET A 151 4.02 -3.86 7.42
CA MET A 151 2.60 -3.53 7.60
C MET A 151 1.86 -3.39 6.26
N VAL A 152 2.47 -2.76 5.25
CA VAL A 152 1.93 -2.71 3.88
C VAL A 152 1.72 -4.11 3.31
N SER A 153 2.70 -4.99 3.50
CA SER A 153 2.60 -6.39 3.08
C SER A 153 1.44 -7.11 3.79
N TRP A 154 1.26 -6.87 5.10
CA TRP A 154 0.15 -7.41 5.87
C TRP A 154 -1.20 -6.91 5.39
N LEU A 155 -1.34 -5.60 5.15
CA LEU A 155 -2.56 -5.00 4.60
C LEU A 155 -2.95 -5.62 3.25
N GLY A 156 -1.99 -5.82 2.35
CA GLY A 156 -2.23 -6.50 1.08
C GLY A 156 -2.70 -7.95 1.24
N CYS A 157 -2.26 -8.63 2.31
CA CYS A 157 -2.67 -10.00 2.61
C CYS A 157 -4.10 -10.10 3.14
N VAL A 158 -4.52 -9.17 4.01
CA VAL A 158 -5.81 -9.24 4.71
C VAL A 158 -6.92 -8.46 4.05
N ASP A 159 -6.57 -7.42 3.28
CA ASP A 159 -7.56 -6.60 2.56
C ASP A 159 -7.06 -6.23 1.15
N PRO A 160 -6.81 -7.22 0.28
CA PRO A 160 -6.28 -7.00 -1.07
C PRO A 160 -7.21 -6.15 -1.94
N ARG A 161 -8.52 -6.18 -1.66
CA ARG A 161 -9.51 -5.43 -2.43
C ARG A 161 -9.52 -3.96 -2.07
N ARG A 162 -8.81 -3.51 -1.03
CA ARG A 162 -8.75 -2.08 -0.70
C ARG A 162 -7.71 -1.32 -1.51
N PHE A 163 -6.70 -2.03 -2.03
CA PHE A 163 -5.56 -1.43 -2.71
C PHE A 163 -5.57 -1.78 -4.20
N ALA A 164 -5.27 -0.80 -5.05
CA ALA A 164 -5.01 -1.04 -6.47
C ALA A 164 -3.60 -1.64 -6.69
N ALA A 165 -2.65 -1.26 -5.85
CA ALA A 165 -1.29 -1.80 -5.82
C ALA A 165 -0.60 -1.46 -4.48
N ILE A 166 0.45 -2.21 -4.14
CA ILE A 166 1.29 -1.92 -2.98
C ILE A 166 2.78 -1.87 -3.36
N ALA A 167 3.54 -1.07 -2.62
CA ALA A 167 4.98 -0.92 -2.81
C ALA A 167 5.76 -0.99 -1.48
N PRO A 168 5.99 -2.18 -0.90
CA PRO A 168 6.78 -2.31 0.33
C PRO A 168 8.25 -1.94 0.11
N VAL A 169 8.83 -1.11 0.99
CA VAL A 169 10.25 -0.73 0.96
C VAL A 169 10.99 -1.39 2.11
N VAL A 170 12.05 -2.14 1.81
CA VAL A 170 12.86 -2.96 2.74
C VAL A 170 12.00 -3.75 3.73
N GLY A 171 10.85 -4.25 3.27
CA GLY A 171 9.81 -4.78 4.15
C GLY A 171 8.87 -5.79 3.51
N LEU A 172 9.19 -6.28 2.31
CA LEU A 172 8.31 -7.22 1.59
C LEU A 172 8.15 -8.53 2.38
N ARG A 173 6.88 -8.85 2.67
CA ARG A 173 6.44 -10.11 3.29
C ARG A 173 5.20 -10.62 2.54
N ALA A 174 4.89 -11.89 2.69
CA ALA A 174 3.73 -12.53 2.05
C ALA A 174 3.09 -13.58 2.99
N GLY A 175 2.91 -13.19 4.25
CA GLY A 175 2.58 -14.08 5.36
C GLY A 175 3.64 -14.07 6.47
N ARG A 176 3.35 -14.78 7.55
CA ARG A 176 4.22 -14.95 8.70
C ARG A 176 5.29 -16.00 8.43
N PRO A 177 6.42 -15.98 9.17
CA PRO A 177 7.33 -17.13 9.24
C PRO A 177 6.58 -18.39 9.71
N LEU A 178 6.94 -19.54 9.16
CA LEU A 178 6.41 -20.83 9.59
C LEU A 178 7.00 -21.18 10.97
N GLY A 179 6.14 -21.53 11.93
CA GLY A 179 6.56 -21.80 13.31
C GLY A 179 7.60 -22.92 13.44
N SER A 180 7.52 -23.95 12.60
CA SER A 180 8.47 -25.07 12.60
C SER A 180 9.77 -24.79 11.85
N ASP A 181 9.80 -23.81 10.94
CA ASP A 181 11.01 -23.35 10.25
C ASP A 181 10.82 -21.90 9.82
N PRO A 182 11.32 -20.92 10.61
CA PRO A 182 11.06 -19.51 10.36
C PRO A 182 11.69 -18.98 9.06
N ARG A 183 12.58 -19.76 8.42
CA ARG A 183 13.14 -19.45 7.10
C ARG A 183 12.15 -19.72 5.97
N ARG A 184 11.00 -20.32 6.25
CA ARG A 184 9.91 -20.57 5.30
C ARG A 184 8.71 -19.69 5.60
N VAL A 185 7.95 -19.36 4.57
CA VAL A 185 6.67 -18.65 4.70
C VAL A 185 5.59 -19.65 5.13
N ASP A 186 4.76 -19.29 6.10
CA ASP A 186 3.58 -20.06 6.47
C ASP A 186 2.46 -19.89 5.44
N PRO A 187 2.12 -20.91 4.63
CA PRO A 187 1.10 -20.80 3.60
C PRO A 187 -0.33 -20.67 4.15
N ALA A 188 -0.55 -20.99 5.44
CA ALA A 188 -1.83 -20.77 6.10
C ALA A 188 -2.09 -19.28 6.35
N THR A 189 -1.05 -18.46 6.27
CA THR A 189 -1.09 -17.01 6.44
C THR A 189 -1.05 -16.32 5.10
N CYS A 190 -1.66 -15.13 4.99
CA CYS A 190 -1.80 -14.39 3.74
C CYS A 190 -2.53 -15.18 2.64
N ARG A 191 -3.86 -15.05 2.62
CA ARG A 191 -4.74 -15.73 1.66
C ARG A 191 -5.68 -14.71 0.99
N PRO A 192 -5.14 -13.72 0.27
CA PRO A 192 -5.95 -12.71 -0.40
C PRO A 192 -6.91 -13.35 -1.41
N ARG A 193 -8.14 -12.84 -1.47
CA ARG A 193 -9.19 -13.28 -2.41
C ARG A 193 -9.15 -12.57 -3.77
N ALA A 194 -8.16 -11.73 -4.00
CA ALA A 194 -7.93 -11.00 -5.25
C ALA A 194 -6.42 -10.96 -5.53
N ALA A 195 -6.04 -10.95 -6.81
CA ALA A 195 -4.66 -10.65 -7.17
C ALA A 195 -4.36 -9.18 -6.86
N LEU A 196 -3.17 -8.90 -6.35
CA LEU A 196 -2.75 -7.55 -5.95
C LEU A 196 -1.38 -7.25 -6.58
N PRO A 197 -1.25 -6.23 -7.45
CA PRO A 197 0.05 -5.80 -7.95
C PRO A 197 1.00 -5.39 -6.81
N VAL A 198 2.25 -5.88 -6.87
CA VAL A 198 3.30 -5.64 -5.88
C VAL A 198 4.60 -5.24 -6.57
N LEU A 199 5.14 -4.07 -6.21
CA LEU A 199 6.52 -3.68 -6.54
C LEU A 199 7.28 -3.34 -5.27
N ALA A 200 8.12 -4.25 -4.82
CA ALA A 200 8.96 -4.03 -3.64
C ALA A 200 10.25 -3.28 -3.99
N PHE A 201 10.82 -2.60 -3.00
CA PHE A 201 12.12 -1.94 -3.10
C PHE A 201 13.04 -2.44 -1.97
N SER A 202 14.32 -2.64 -2.25
CA SER A 202 15.30 -3.11 -1.26
C SER A 202 16.72 -2.72 -1.65
N GLY A 203 17.66 -2.87 -0.72
CA GLY A 203 19.09 -2.77 -0.99
C GLY A 203 19.81 -4.07 -0.64
N ASP A 204 20.80 -4.47 -1.44
CA ASP A 204 21.52 -5.74 -1.22
C ASP A 204 22.62 -5.68 -0.14
N ALA A 205 22.92 -4.49 0.37
CA ALA A 205 23.79 -4.27 1.53
C ALA A 205 23.01 -3.93 2.81
N ASP A 206 21.70 -4.18 2.84
CA ASP A 206 20.87 -4.05 4.04
C ASP A 206 21.20 -5.17 5.06
N THR A 207 21.72 -4.78 6.22
CA THR A 207 22.04 -5.70 7.32
C THR A 207 20.95 -5.78 8.39
N THR A 208 19.92 -4.93 8.32
CA THR A 208 18.78 -4.95 9.26
C THR A 208 17.70 -5.90 8.76
N ASN A 209 17.35 -5.79 7.48
CA ASN A 209 16.43 -6.69 6.79
C ASN A 209 17.14 -7.33 5.58
N PRO A 210 18.11 -8.26 5.79
CA PRO A 210 18.86 -8.86 4.69
C PRO A 210 17.96 -9.53 3.67
N ILE A 211 18.26 -9.36 2.37
CA ILE A 211 17.51 -9.99 1.27
C ILE A 211 17.52 -11.52 1.40
N ALA A 212 18.63 -12.08 1.88
CA ALA A 212 18.81 -13.52 2.15
C ALA A 212 18.01 -14.03 3.36
N GLY A 213 17.35 -13.15 4.12
CA GLY A 213 16.71 -13.52 5.39
C GLY A 213 17.74 -13.75 6.50
N GLY A 214 17.36 -14.53 7.51
CA GLY A 214 18.21 -14.86 8.66
C GLY A 214 18.49 -13.68 9.60
N GLY A 215 17.66 -12.63 9.56
CA GLY A 215 17.80 -11.46 10.42
C GLY A 215 17.18 -11.65 11.80
N ALA A 216 16.71 -10.53 12.37
CA ALA A 216 16.02 -10.51 13.66
C ALA A 216 14.73 -11.37 13.67
N PRO A 217 14.11 -11.67 14.82
CA PRO A 217 12.90 -12.50 14.91
C PRO A 217 11.74 -12.08 13.98
N TYR A 218 11.62 -10.79 13.67
CA TYR A 218 10.63 -10.25 12.75
C TYR A 218 11.01 -10.35 11.25
N TRP A 219 12.21 -10.84 10.92
CA TRP A 219 12.79 -10.87 9.58
C TRP A 219 13.57 -12.16 9.30
N GLN A 220 12.85 -13.28 9.13
CA GLN A 220 13.46 -14.61 9.05
C GLN A 220 13.60 -15.15 7.62
N TYR A 221 12.51 -15.41 6.91
CA TYR A 221 12.60 -15.90 5.52
C TYR A 221 13.13 -14.84 4.54
N PRO A 222 13.77 -15.23 3.42
CA PRO A 222 14.33 -14.31 2.42
C PRO A 222 13.27 -13.56 1.61
N GLN A 223 13.64 -12.42 1.03
CA GLN A 223 12.77 -11.64 0.14
C GLN A 223 12.30 -12.45 -1.07
N THR A 224 13.15 -13.33 -1.62
CA THR A 224 12.80 -14.22 -2.74
C THR A 224 11.63 -15.14 -2.40
N ALA A 225 11.53 -15.61 -1.15
CA ALA A 225 10.41 -16.43 -0.70
C ALA A 225 9.10 -15.64 -0.64
N ALA A 226 9.13 -14.37 -0.19
CA ALA A 226 7.95 -13.50 -0.28
C ALA A 226 7.55 -13.22 -1.73
N LEU A 227 8.52 -12.94 -2.61
CA LEU A 227 8.26 -12.63 -4.01
C LEU A 227 7.61 -13.82 -4.72
N GLN A 228 8.15 -15.03 -4.53
CA GLN A 228 7.57 -16.27 -5.06
C GLN A 228 6.17 -16.54 -4.50
N ARG A 229 5.95 -16.24 -3.22
CA ARG A 229 4.63 -16.39 -2.59
C ARG A 229 3.61 -15.41 -3.19
N TRP A 230 3.95 -14.15 -3.37
CA TRP A 230 3.09 -13.18 -4.08
C TRP A 230 2.81 -13.62 -5.52
N ALA A 231 3.83 -14.14 -6.22
CA ALA A 231 3.66 -14.66 -7.57
C ALA A 231 2.64 -15.83 -7.60
N THR A 232 2.72 -16.74 -6.64
CA THR A 232 1.75 -17.83 -6.47
C THR A 232 0.34 -17.30 -6.18
N LEU A 233 0.21 -16.34 -5.26
CA LEU A 233 -1.07 -15.73 -4.90
C LEU A 233 -1.73 -15.00 -6.09
N ASN A 234 -0.91 -14.39 -6.95
CA ASN A 234 -1.35 -13.71 -8.16
C ASN A 234 -1.43 -14.63 -9.40
N GLY A 235 -1.08 -15.92 -9.28
CA GLY A 235 -1.11 -16.87 -10.40
C GLY A 235 -0.14 -16.52 -11.54
N CYS A 236 1.02 -15.95 -11.22
CA CYS A 236 2.08 -15.65 -12.19
C CYS A 236 2.82 -16.92 -12.62
N THR A 237 3.25 -17.00 -13.88
CA THR A 237 3.86 -18.23 -14.43
C THR A 237 5.27 -18.02 -15.01
N GLU A 238 5.72 -16.78 -15.16
CA GLU A 238 6.97 -16.48 -15.88
C GLU A 238 7.93 -15.67 -15.01
N PRO A 239 8.96 -16.30 -14.40
CA PRO A 239 9.99 -15.56 -13.66
C PRO A 239 10.89 -14.78 -14.63
N TYR A 240 11.36 -13.61 -14.21
CA TYR A 240 12.32 -12.81 -14.96
C TYR A 240 13.29 -12.08 -14.04
N ALA A 241 14.43 -11.68 -14.60
CA ALA A 241 15.36 -10.74 -14.00
C ALA A 241 15.89 -9.79 -15.08
N ARG A 242 16.09 -8.53 -14.73
CA ARG A 242 16.64 -7.50 -15.64
C ARG A 242 17.42 -6.45 -14.87
N ASP A 243 18.43 -5.89 -15.51
CA ASP A 243 19.02 -4.64 -15.03
C ASP A 243 18.11 -3.47 -15.44
N VAL A 244 17.82 -2.55 -14.52
CA VAL A 244 16.99 -1.36 -14.80
C VAL A 244 17.81 -0.07 -14.81
N GLY A 245 19.14 -0.19 -14.78
CA GLY A 245 20.09 0.92 -14.79
C GLY A 245 20.30 1.57 -13.42
N LYS A 246 21.22 2.53 -13.36
CA LYS A 246 21.55 3.32 -12.15
C LYS A 246 21.91 2.46 -10.93
N GLY A 247 22.52 1.30 -11.15
CA GLY A 247 22.88 0.37 -10.07
C GLY A 247 21.68 -0.36 -9.45
N VAL A 248 20.54 -0.41 -10.14
CA VAL A 248 19.33 -1.11 -9.69
C VAL A 248 19.06 -2.29 -10.64
N TYR A 249 18.77 -3.46 -10.08
CA TYR A 249 18.24 -4.60 -10.82
C TYR A 249 16.84 -4.93 -10.35
N GLU A 250 16.05 -5.55 -11.21
CA GLU A 250 14.69 -6.00 -10.92
C GLU A 250 14.60 -7.51 -11.11
N GLN A 251 13.96 -8.18 -10.17
CA GLN A 251 13.58 -9.58 -10.25
C GLN A 251 12.07 -9.69 -10.02
N GLY A 252 11.38 -10.52 -10.79
CA GLY A 252 9.94 -10.57 -10.73
C GLY A 252 9.32 -11.76 -11.43
N TYR A 253 8.00 -11.72 -11.49
CA TYR A 253 7.16 -12.71 -12.16
C TYR A 253 6.12 -11.98 -13.02
N ALA A 254 5.99 -12.40 -14.27
CA ALA A 254 5.04 -11.91 -15.25
C ALA A 254 3.92 -12.94 -15.50
N ARG A 255 3.00 -12.59 -16.42
CA ARG A 255 1.80 -13.36 -16.77
C ARG A 255 0.95 -13.71 -15.54
N CYS A 256 0.73 -12.74 -14.67
CA CYS A 256 -0.14 -12.91 -13.52
C CYS A 256 -1.62 -12.75 -13.89
N ARG A 257 -2.49 -13.34 -13.07
CA ARG A 257 -3.94 -13.14 -13.16
C ARG A 257 -4.29 -11.65 -13.01
N GLY A 258 -5.20 -11.18 -13.86
CA GLY A 258 -5.68 -9.80 -13.82
C GLY A 258 -4.65 -8.76 -14.26
N GLY A 259 -3.61 -9.16 -15.01
CA GLY A 259 -2.56 -8.26 -15.47
C GLY A 259 -1.69 -7.69 -14.34
N ALA A 260 -1.73 -8.31 -13.16
CA ALA A 260 -0.90 -7.90 -12.04
C ALA A 260 0.59 -8.09 -12.35
N THR A 261 1.44 -7.33 -11.67
CA THR A 261 2.89 -7.48 -11.69
C THR A 261 3.36 -7.80 -10.28
N VAL A 262 4.30 -8.73 -10.14
CA VAL A 262 4.96 -9.05 -8.86
C VAL A 262 6.46 -8.92 -9.08
N ALA A 263 7.06 -7.87 -8.53
CA ALA A 263 8.47 -7.58 -8.73
C ALA A 263 9.13 -7.00 -7.48
N ALA A 264 10.45 -7.08 -7.42
CA ALA A 264 11.29 -6.37 -6.47
C ALA A 264 12.43 -5.68 -7.23
N ARG A 265 12.58 -4.37 -7.01
CA ARG A 265 13.75 -3.59 -7.41
C ARG A 265 14.75 -3.56 -6.27
N VAL A 266 16.00 -3.84 -6.59
CA VAL A 266 17.09 -3.97 -5.64
C VAL A 266 18.22 -3.02 -6.05
N MET A 267 18.56 -2.09 -5.16
CA MET A 267 19.69 -1.19 -5.33
C MET A 267 20.98 -1.88 -4.87
N ARG A 268 21.96 -1.98 -5.76
CA ARG A 268 23.30 -2.48 -5.47
C ARG A 268 24.02 -1.55 -4.51
N GLY A 269 24.58 -2.10 -3.43
CA GLY A 269 25.17 -1.34 -2.31
C GLY A 269 24.14 -0.58 -1.47
N GLY A 270 22.84 -0.71 -1.76
CA GLY A 270 21.77 -0.06 -1.02
C GLY A 270 21.67 -0.62 0.40
N LYS A 271 21.47 0.26 1.38
CA LYS A 271 21.37 -0.08 2.81
C LYS A 271 19.91 -0.06 3.29
N HIS A 272 19.71 -0.15 4.60
CA HIS A 272 18.40 -0.05 5.25
C HIS A 272 17.86 1.40 5.28
N SER A 273 17.43 1.91 4.13
CA SER A 273 17.01 3.31 3.98
C SER A 273 15.99 3.48 2.86
N TRP A 274 15.20 4.56 2.90
CA TRP A 274 14.34 4.96 1.78
C TRP A 274 15.12 5.33 0.52
N SER A 275 16.42 5.65 0.63
CA SER A 275 17.24 6.02 -0.52
C SER A 275 17.39 4.91 -1.57
N VAL A 276 16.96 3.68 -1.27
CA VAL A 276 16.89 2.58 -2.25
C VAL A 276 15.70 2.69 -3.23
N VAL A 277 14.84 3.69 -3.03
CA VAL A 277 13.60 3.89 -3.79
C VAL A 277 13.77 5.03 -4.79
N ASP A 278 13.37 4.78 -6.04
CA ASP A 278 13.05 5.82 -7.00
C ASP A 278 11.55 6.13 -6.89
N ASN A 279 11.20 7.27 -6.29
CA ASN A 279 9.81 7.66 -6.08
C ASN A 279 9.02 7.84 -7.38
N GLU A 280 9.66 8.31 -8.45
CA GLU A 280 9.02 8.47 -9.76
C GLU A 280 8.69 7.11 -10.34
N ALA A 281 9.63 6.19 -10.25
CA ALA A 281 9.44 4.84 -10.75
C ALA A 281 8.44 4.02 -9.90
N MET A 282 8.35 4.29 -8.59
CA MET A 282 7.28 3.77 -7.73
C MET A 282 5.92 4.34 -8.11
N TRP A 283 5.82 5.65 -8.30
CA TRP A 283 4.56 6.28 -8.69
C TRP A 283 4.08 5.80 -10.05
N ALA A 284 4.96 5.73 -11.06
CA ALA A 284 4.64 5.19 -12.38
C ALA A 284 4.06 3.77 -12.29
N PHE A 285 4.61 2.93 -11.42
CA PHE A 285 4.06 1.60 -11.13
C PHE A 285 2.69 1.67 -10.45
N LEU A 286 2.52 2.48 -9.40
CA LEU A 286 1.26 2.56 -8.68
C LEU A 286 0.13 3.09 -9.60
N ALA A 287 0.39 4.19 -10.31
CA ALA A 287 -0.59 4.90 -11.12
C ALA A 287 -1.14 4.11 -12.31
N GLN A 288 -0.43 3.07 -12.77
CA GLN A 288 -0.90 2.20 -13.84
C GLN A 288 -2.02 1.25 -13.39
N HIS A 289 -2.28 1.13 -12.08
CA HIS A 289 -3.23 0.18 -11.51
C HIS A 289 -4.49 0.88 -10.99
N ARG A 290 -5.64 0.27 -11.26
CA ARG A 290 -6.96 0.65 -10.73
C ARG A 290 -7.73 -0.61 -10.34
N ARG A 291 -8.51 -0.54 -9.26
CA ARG A 291 -9.36 -1.65 -8.77
C ARG A 291 -10.61 -1.84 -9.62
#